data_AF-A0A6N3HWC6-F1
#
_entry.id   AF-A0A6N3HWC6-F1
#
_cell.length_a   1.000
_cell.length_b   1.000
_cell.length_c   1.000
_cell.angle_alpha   90.00
_cell.angle_beta   90.00
_cell.angle_gamma   90.00
#
_symmetry.space_group_name_H-M   'P 1'
#
loop_
_entity.id
_entity.type
_entity.pdbx_description
1 polymer ?
#
loop_
_entity_poly.entity_id
_entity_poly.type
_entity_poly.pdbx_seq_one_letter_code
_entity_poly.pdbx_strand_id
1 'polypeptide(L)'
;MAQGATEQAAAAEELAAVIEDISQQIISNVSSTSKANMSVTTVVNEAEISNRRMQEMLSAMQDIRQSSNEISKIISAIEDISFQTNILSLNAAVEAARAGENGRGFAVIAAEIRNLAAKSAEASHNTTSLIAASLKAVEHGTRISGETAVSLKNVLDGIKEVEMIIEQISSASDDQARSVEQVHQSITQISDVVQLNSATAEESAAASEELSAQALLLKELIGSFRLRNEP
;
A
#
# COMPACT_ATOMS: atom_id res chain seq x y z
N MET A 1 -31.06 -51.11 -3.44
CA MET A 1 -31.53 -49.85 -2.82
C MET A 1 -30.71 -49.52 -1.58
N ALA A 2 -30.53 -50.46 -0.62
CA ALA A 2 -29.70 -50.25 0.57
C ALA A 2 -28.26 -49.77 0.25
N GLN A 3 -27.54 -50.43 -0.67
CA GLN A 3 -26.18 -50.02 -1.04
C GLN A 3 -26.09 -48.59 -1.62
N GLY A 4 -27.08 -48.17 -2.41
CA GLY A 4 -27.13 -46.81 -2.96
C GLY A 4 -27.36 -45.75 -1.88
N ALA A 5 -28.16 -46.06 -0.85
CA ALA A 5 -28.33 -45.16 0.30
C ALA A 5 -27.04 -45.02 1.11
N THR A 6 -26.27 -46.11 1.29
CA THR A 6 -24.97 -46.05 1.99
C THR A 6 -23.95 -45.20 1.21
N GLU A 7 -23.88 -45.36 -0.11
CA GLU A 7 -23.00 -44.55 -0.97
C GLU A 7 -23.40 -43.06 -0.95
N GLN A 8 -24.70 -42.75 -0.97
CA GLN A 8 -25.19 -41.37 -0.86
C GLN A 8 -24.92 -40.75 0.51
N ALA A 9 -24.98 -41.53 1.60
CA ALA A 9 -24.68 -41.05 2.95
C ALA A 9 -23.21 -40.64 3.06
N ALA A 10 -22.30 -41.49 2.56
CA ALA A 10 -20.87 -41.19 2.53
C ALA A 10 -20.57 -39.91 1.72
N ALA A 11 -21.22 -39.73 0.57
CA ALA A 11 -21.08 -38.51 -0.23
C ALA A 11 -21.59 -37.25 0.49
N ALA A 12 -22.70 -37.37 1.23
CA ALA A 12 -23.23 -36.26 2.02
C ALA A 12 -22.28 -35.87 3.18
N GLU A 13 -21.68 -36.86 3.87
CA GLU A 13 -20.67 -36.61 4.90
C GLU A 13 -19.41 -35.93 4.34
N GLU A 14 -18.92 -36.39 3.18
CA GLU A 14 -17.76 -35.79 2.51
C GLU A 14 -18.05 -34.33 2.09
N LEU A 15 -19.24 -34.07 1.53
CA LEU A 15 -19.67 -32.72 1.19
C LEU A 15 -19.78 -31.81 2.42
N ALA A 16 -20.29 -32.32 3.55
CA ALA A 16 -20.36 -31.57 4.80
C ALA A 16 -18.96 -31.18 5.29
N ALA A 17 -17.98 -32.09 5.22
CA ALA A 17 -16.60 -31.81 5.59
C ALA A 17 -15.97 -30.72 4.71
N VAL A 18 -16.17 -30.79 3.39
CA VAL A 18 -15.68 -29.76 2.45
C VAL A 18 -16.31 -28.40 2.71
N ILE A 19 -17.61 -28.38 3.06
CA ILE A 19 -18.33 -27.15 3.37
C ILE A 19 -17.86 -26.50 4.68
N GLU A 20 -17.54 -27.30 5.70
CA GLU A 20 -16.91 -26.81 6.93
C GLU A 20 -15.53 -26.20 6.64
N ASP A 21 -14.69 -26.86 5.84
CA ASP A 21 -13.39 -26.32 5.44
C ASP A 21 -13.53 -24.99 4.68
N ILE A 22 -14.50 -24.88 3.77
CA ILE A 22 -14.80 -23.62 3.06
C ILE A 22 -15.26 -22.54 4.04
N SER A 23 -16.11 -22.88 5.02
CA SER A 23 -16.57 -21.96 6.07
C SER A 23 -15.39 -21.38 6.86
N GLN A 24 -14.43 -22.23 7.25
CA GLN A 24 -13.20 -21.80 7.94
C GLN A 24 -12.34 -20.86 7.08
N GLN A 25 -12.23 -21.14 5.77
CA GLN A 25 -11.51 -20.25 4.85
C GLN A 25 -12.18 -18.88 4.73
N ILE A 26 -13.51 -18.82 4.70
CA ILE A 26 -14.26 -17.55 4.68
C ILE A 26 -13.98 -16.74 5.95
N ILE A 27 -14.01 -17.37 7.13
CA ILE A 27 -13.68 -16.71 8.41
C ILE A 27 -12.24 -16.15 8.38
N SER A 28 -11.30 -16.94 7.86
CA SER A 28 -9.91 -16.51 7.69
C SER A 28 -9.77 -15.32 6.75
N ASN A 29 -10.54 -15.29 5.64
CA ASN A 29 -10.57 -14.17 4.71
C ASN A 29 -11.09 -12.89 5.38
N VAL A 30 -12.19 -12.97 6.14
CA VAL A 30 -12.75 -11.83 6.89
C VAL A 30 -11.74 -11.28 7.92
N SER A 31 -11.04 -12.16 8.63
CA SER A 31 -9.97 -11.75 9.55
C SER A 31 -8.82 -11.06 8.82
N SER A 32 -8.45 -11.58 7.64
CA SER A 32 -7.36 -11.05 6.82
C SER A 32 -7.71 -9.69 6.22
N THR A 33 -8.92 -9.50 5.70
CA THR A 33 -9.40 -8.21 5.19
C THR A 33 -9.47 -7.16 6.28
N SER A 34 -9.94 -7.51 7.48
CA SER A 34 -9.95 -6.60 8.64
C SER A 34 -8.54 -6.12 9.00
N LYS A 35 -7.56 -7.03 9.09
CA LYS A 35 -6.15 -6.68 9.33
C LYS A 35 -5.55 -5.83 8.20
N ALA A 36 -5.90 -6.14 6.95
CA ALA A 36 -5.46 -5.37 5.80
C ALA A 36 -6.01 -3.93 5.86
N ASN A 37 -7.27 -3.76 6.25
CA ASN A 37 -7.90 -2.44 6.39
C ASN A 37 -7.22 -1.58 7.49
N MET A 38 -6.91 -2.19 8.64
CA MET A 38 -6.12 -1.51 9.70
C MET A 38 -4.73 -1.08 9.21
N SER A 39 -4.08 -1.94 8.41
CA SER A 39 -2.77 -1.64 7.83
C SER A 39 -2.86 -0.49 6.82
N VAL A 40 -3.87 -0.51 5.95
CA VAL A 40 -4.16 0.57 5.01
C VAL A 40 -4.35 1.90 5.74
N THR A 41 -5.17 1.93 6.79
CA THR A 41 -5.38 3.15 7.61
C THR A 41 -4.06 3.69 8.18
N THR A 42 -3.19 2.80 8.64
CA THR A 42 -1.88 3.17 9.19
C THR A 42 -0.98 3.79 8.10
N VAL A 43 -0.94 3.18 6.91
CA VAL A 43 -0.14 3.68 5.78
C VAL A 43 -0.68 5.01 5.27
N VAL A 44 -1.99 5.21 5.19
CA VAL A 44 -2.61 6.50 4.82
C VAL A 44 -2.13 7.61 5.76
N ASN A 45 -2.21 7.39 7.07
CA ASN A 45 -1.76 8.38 8.06
C ASN A 45 -0.27 8.72 7.90
N GLU A 46 0.59 7.72 7.72
CA GLU A 46 2.03 7.94 7.52
C GLU A 46 2.31 8.69 6.20
N ALA A 47 1.55 8.41 5.14
CA ALA A 47 1.65 9.12 3.87
C ALA A 47 1.19 10.58 3.99
N GLU A 48 0.14 10.87 4.76
CA GLU A 48 -0.31 12.24 5.04
C GLU A 48 0.73 13.03 5.83
N ILE A 49 1.34 12.41 6.86
CA ILE A 49 2.44 12.99 7.62
C ILE A 49 3.64 13.28 6.70
N SER A 50 3.99 12.33 5.84
CA SER A 50 5.09 12.47 4.87
C SER A 50 4.82 13.61 3.89
N ASN A 51 3.59 13.74 3.39
CA ASN A 51 3.21 14.83 2.51
C ASN A 51 3.31 16.20 3.21
N ARG A 52 2.92 16.29 4.49
CA ARG A 52 3.09 17.52 5.29
C ARG A 52 4.57 17.90 5.44
N ARG A 53 5.43 16.92 5.77
CA ARG A 53 6.88 17.12 5.84
C ARG A 53 7.48 17.57 4.50
N MET A 54 6.94 17.12 3.38
CA MET A 54 7.34 17.61 2.05
C MET A 54 6.95 19.07 1.83
N GLN A 55 5.78 19.49 2.28
CA GLN A 55 5.40 20.91 2.22
C GLN A 55 6.33 21.78 3.09
N GLU A 56 6.66 21.32 4.30
CA GLU A 56 7.63 21.99 5.17
C GLU A 56 9.03 22.08 4.52
N MET A 57 9.49 21.01 3.88
CA MET A 57 10.76 20.99 3.16
C MET A 57 10.78 21.96 1.97
N LEU A 58 9.69 22.03 1.20
CA LEU A 58 9.55 22.98 0.10
C LEU A 58 9.57 24.44 0.61
N SER A 59 8.91 24.72 1.73
CA SER A 59 8.97 26.04 2.39
C SER A 59 10.38 26.37 2.83
N ALA A 60 11.09 25.45 3.48
CA ALA A 60 12.47 25.65 3.91
C ALA A 60 13.42 25.91 2.72
N MET A 61 13.24 25.21 1.60
CA MET A 61 14.00 25.48 0.37
C MET A 61 13.72 26.87 -0.19
N GLN A 62 12.47 27.33 -0.13
CA GLN A 62 12.11 28.68 -0.53
C GLN A 62 12.78 29.74 0.37
N ASP A 63 12.81 29.52 1.68
CA ASP A 63 13.47 30.41 2.64
C ASP A 63 14.99 30.47 2.42
N ILE A 64 15.63 29.33 2.16
CA ILE A 64 17.06 29.26 1.80
C ILE A 64 17.32 30.01 0.50
N ARG A 65 16.46 29.87 -0.51
CA ARG A 65 16.57 30.58 -1.79
C ARG A 65 16.48 32.09 -1.59
N GLN A 66 15.51 32.55 -0.81
CA GLN A 66 15.35 33.97 -0.48
C GLN A 66 16.57 34.51 0.26
N SER A 67 17.03 33.78 1.30
CA SER A 67 18.21 34.17 2.07
C SER A 67 19.46 34.25 1.20
N SER A 68 19.66 33.27 0.30
CA SER A 68 20.79 33.25 -0.63
C SER A 68 20.77 34.43 -1.61
N ASN A 69 19.58 34.84 -2.07
CA ASN A 69 19.42 36.02 -2.92
C ASN A 69 19.74 37.32 -2.17
N GLU A 70 19.33 37.45 -0.90
CA GLU A 70 19.70 38.61 -0.08
C GLU A 70 21.21 38.68 0.18
N ILE A 71 21.85 37.54 0.47
CA ILE A 71 23.31 37.49 0.59
C ILE A 71 23.97 37.91 -0.74
N SER A 72 23.46 37.44 -1.88
CA SER A 72 23.98 37.84 -3.21
C SER A 72 23.97 39.36 -3.41
N LYS A 73 22.88 40.04 -3.02
CA LYS A 73 22.79 41.51 -3.08
C LYS A 73 23.81 42.19 -2.18
N ILE A 74 24.02 41.67 -0.96
CA ILE A 74 25.01 42.20 -0.02
C ILE A 74 26.42 42.06 -0.59
N ILE A 75 26.77 40.89 -1.16
CA ILE A 75 28.08 40.67 -1.76
C ILE A 75 28.31 41.59 -2.96
N SER A 76 27.29 41.82 -3.79
CA SER A 76 27.36 42.80 -4.89
C SER A 76 27.66 44.21 -4.37
N ALA A 77 27.02 44.64 -3.27
CA ALA A 77 27.30 45.94 -2.67
C ALA A 77 28.73 46.02 -2.10
N ILE A 78 29.28 44.93 -1.56
CA ILE A 78 30.67 44.87 -1.09
C ILE A 78 31.65 44.96 -2.27
N GLU A 79 31.34 44.32 -3.40
CA GLU A 79 32.12 44.44 -4.63
C GLU A 79 32.15 45.89 -5.14
N ASP A 80 31.01 46.58 -5.13
CA ASP A 80 30.90 48.00 -5.50
C ASP A 80 31.72 48.90 -4.55
N ILE A 81 31.63 48.68 -3.23
CA ILE A 81 32.42 49.43 -2.23
C ILE A 81 33.91 49.19 -2.44
N SER A 82 34.31 47.94 -2.69
CA SER A 82 35.68 47.58 -2.96
C SER A 82 36.20 48.28 -4.22
N PHE A 83 35.41 48.29 -5.29
CA PHE A 83 35.74 49.00 -6.53
C PHE A 83 35.91 50.50 -6.30
N GLN A 84 34.98 51.13 -5.58
CA GLN A 84 35.08 52.56 -5.21
C GLN A 84 36.34 52.83 -4.39
N THR A 85 36.65 51.98 -3.41
CA THR A 85 37.86 52.09 -2.56
C THR A 85 39.14 51.96 -3.39
N ASN A 86 39.16 51.05 -4.38
CA ASN A 86 40.26 50.91 -5.32
C ASN A 86 40.46 52.18 -6.17
N ILE A 87 39.38 52.85 -6.62
CA ILE A 87 39.47 54.13 -7.35
C ILE A 87 39.93 55.27 -6.43
N LEU A 88 39.40 55.35 -5.20
CA LEU A 88 39.82 56.35 -4.21
C LEU A 88 41.30 56.24 -3.85
N SER A 89 41.80 55.02 -3.63
CA SER A 89 43.20 54.78 -3.34
C SER A 89 44.12 55.09 -4.53
N LEU A 90 43.67 54.84 -5.76
CA LEU A 90 44.39 55.25 -6.96
C LEU A 90 44.51 56.79 -7.04
N ASN A 91 43.42 57.52 -6.79
CA ASN A 91 43.44 58.98 -6.77
C ASN A 91 44.37 59.51 -5.66
N ALA A 92 44.35 58.90 -4.48
CA ALA A 92 45.25 59.26 -3.38
C ALA A 92 46.73 58.99 -3.73
N ALA A 93 47.04 57.90 -4.43
CA ALA A 93 48.39 57.59 -4.90
C ALA A 93 48.88 58.63 -5.92
N VAL A 94 48.00 59.10 -6.82
CA VAL A 94 48.32 60.16 -7.79
C VAL A 94 48.62 61.48 -7.08
N GLU A 95 47.80 61.88 -6.11
CA GLU A 95 48.00 63.13 -5.37
C GLU A 95 49.26 63.06 -4.47
N ALA A 96 49.53 61.88 -3.89
CA ALA A 96 50.77 61.64 -3.13
C ALA A 96 52.02 61.75 -4.02
N ALA A 97 51.98 61.24 -5.25
CA ALA A 97 53.06 61.41 -6.23
C ALA A 97 53.25 62.89 -6.61
N ARG A 98 52.15 63.65 -6.70
CA ARG A 98 52.15 65.09 -7.01
C ARG A 98 52.79 65.93 -5.89
N ALA A 99 52.66 65.50 -4.64
CA ALA A 99 53.27 66.14 -3.47
C ALA A 99 54.79 65.88 -3.31
N GLY A 100 55.39 65.06 -4.17
CA GLY A 100 56.84 64.80 -4.18
C GLY A 100 57.33 64.11 -2.90
N GLU A 101 58.44 64.58 -2.32
CA GLU A 101 59.03 63.96 -1.12
C GLU A 101 58.09 64.00 0.10
N ASN A 102 57.26 65.03 0.22
CA ASN A 102 56.29 65.15 1.33
C ASN A 102 55.13 64.15 1.23
N GLY A 103 54.90 63.55 0.06
CA GLY A 103 53.82 62.59 -0.20
C GLY A 103 54.22 61.12 -0.03
N ARG A 104 55.49 60.80 0.23
CA ARG A 104 56.01 59.42 0.28
C ARG A 104 55.25 58.52 1.26
N GLY A 105 54.93 59.02 2.46
CA GLY A 105 54.15 58.26 3.45
C GLY A 105 52.71 57.99 3.00
N PHE A 106 52.07 58.96 2.36
CA PHE A 106 50.72 58.81 1.81
C PHE A 106 50.67 57.84 0.62
N ALA A 107 51.72 57.81 -0.21
CA ALA A 107 51.82 56.88 -1.34
C ALA A 107 51.84 55.41 -0.87
N VAL A 108 52.53 55.11 0.23
CA VAL A 108 52.56 53.75 0.82
C VAL A 108 51.18 53.36 1.35
N ILE A 109 50.51 54.26 2.07
CA ILE A 109 49.15 54.01 2.59
C ILE A 109 48.17 53.78 1.44
N ALA A 110 48.24 54.59 0.38
CA ALA A 110 47.39 54.44 -0.79
C ALA A 110 47.60 53.10 -1.50
N ALA A 111 48.84 52.62 -1.61
CA ALA A 111 49.14 51.30 -2.16
C ALA A 111 48.58 50.16 -1.29
N GLU A 112 48.66 50.27 0.04
CA GLU A 112 48.12 49.26 0.96
C GLU A 112 46.58 49.22 0.91
N ILE A 113 45.90 50.37 0.88
CA ILE A 113 44.44 50.45 0.71
C ILE A 113 44.03 49.81 -0.63
N ARG A 114 44.77 50.07 -1.70
CA ARG A 114 44.51 49.50 -3.02
C ARG A 114 44.63 47.97 -3.01
N ASN A 115 45.67 47.44 -2.36
CA ASN A 115 45.86 46.00 -2.20
C ASN A 115 44.71 45.37 -1.40
N LEU A 116 44.28 46.02 -0.31
CA LEU A 116 43.16 45.54 0.50
C LEU A 116 41.84 45.55 -0.28
N ALA A 117 41.59 46.58 -1.07
CA ALA A 117 40.44 46.63 -1.98
C ALA A 117 40.49 45.48 -3.00
N ALA A 118 41.62 45.26 -3.68
CA ALA A 118 41.76 44.14 -4.62
C ALA A 118 41.45 42.78 -3.97
N LYS A 119 41.97 42.52 -2.77
CA LYS A 119 41.65 41.30 -2.00
C LYS A 119 40.17 41.21 -1.62
N SER A 120 39.53 42.32 -1.26
CA SER A 120 38.10 42.36 -0.96
C SER A 120 37.25 42.04 -2.19
N ALA A 121 37.64 42.55 -3.38
CA ALA A 121 36.95 42.24 -4.62
C ALA A 121 37.06 40.75 -4.99
N GLU A 122 38.27 40.18 -4.86
CA GLU A 122 38.49 38.75 -5.09
C GLU A 122 37.67 37.88 -4.13
N ALA A 123 37.64 38.23 -2.85
CA ALA A 123 36.82 37.54 -1.86
C ALA A 123 35.32 37.61 -2.19
N SER A 124 34.80 38.79 -2.53
CA SER A 124 33.42 38.97 -2.98
C SER A 124 33.10 38.10 -4.19
N HIS A 125 33.98 38.09 -5.20
CA HIS A 125 33.79 37.27 -6.40
C HIS A 125 33.72 35.76 -6.10
N ASN A 126 34.60 35.28 -5.22
CA ASN A 126 34.58 33.89 -4.76
C ASN A 126 33.29 33.56 -4.00
N THR A 127 32.82 34.45 -3.12
CA THR A 127 31.55 34.28 -2.40
C THR A 127 30.35 34.29 -3.35
N THR A 128 30.32 35.17 -4.36
CA THR A 128 29.28 35.18 -5.41
C THR A 128 29.20 33.83 -6.12
N SER A 129 30.34 33.24 -6.46
CA SER A 129 30.40 31.91 -7.09
C SER A 129 29.84 30.81 -6.19
N LEU A 130 30.15 30.84 -4.89
CA LEU A 130 29.60 29.89 -3.91
C LEU A 130 28.08 30.06 -3.73
N ILE A 131 27.58 31.29 -3.68
CA ILE A 131 26.14 31.57 -3.59
C ILE A 131 25.41 31.08 -4.83
N ALA A 132 25.97 31.30 -6.02
CA ALA A 132 25.40 30.80 -7.26
C ALA A 132 25.31 29.26 -7.29
N ALA A 133 26.34 28.57 -6.78
CA ALA A 133 26.32 27.12 -6.63
C ALA A 133 25.25 26.67 -5.62
N SER A 134 25.12 27.34 -4.48
CA SER A 134 24.08 27.07 -3.47
C SER A 134 22.67 27.27 -4.03
N LEU A 135 22.43 28.32 -4.80
CA LEU A 135 21.14 28.56 -5.46
C LEU A 135 20.77 27.43 -6.42
N LYS A 136 21.72 26.94 -7.22
CA LYS A 136 21.50 25.76 -8.09
C LYS A 136 21.18 24.50 -7.29
N ALA A 137 21.86 24.28 -6.18
CA ALA A 137 21.60 23.14 -5.31
C ALA A 137 20.20 23.19 -4.68
N VAL A 138 19.75 24.38 -4.26
CA VAL A 138 18.40 24.62 -3.72
C VAL A 138 17.33 24.42 -4.79
N GLU A 139 17.55 24.92 -6.01
CA GLU A 139 16.63 24.71 -7.13
C GLU A 139 16.48 23.21 -7.46
N HIS A 140 17.61 22.50 -7.52
CA HIS A 140 17.61 21.05 -7.70
C HIS A 140 16.88 20.32 -6.56
N GLY A 141 17.13 20.70 -5.30
CA GLY A 141 16.44 20.16 -4.13
C GLY A 141 14.95 20.43 -4.15
N THR A 142 14.53 21.63 -4.56
CA THR A 142 13.11 22.01 -4.71
C THR A 142 12.43 21.13 -5.75
N ARG A 143 13.07 20.88 -6.90
CA ARG A 143 12.55 20.01 -7.95
C ARG A 143 12.33 18.58 -7.45
N ILE A 144 13.34 17.97 -6.82
CA ILE A 144 13.25 16.60 -6.29
C ILE A 144 12.17 16.50 -5.21
N SER A 145 12.11 17.48 -4.30
CA SER A 145 11.08 17.56 -3.27
C SER A 145 9.67 17.59 -3.89
N GLY A 146 9.49 18.37 -4.95
CA GLY A 146 8.21 18.46 -5.68
C GLY A 146 7.82 17.16 -6.36
N GLU A 147 8.75 16.51 -7.06
CA GLU A 147 8.54 15.18 -7.69
C GLU A 147 8.21 14.10 -6.64
N THR A 148 8.85 14.17 -5.47
CA THR A 148 8.58 13.27 -4.34
C THR A 148 7.19 13.50 -3.76
N ALA A 149 6.75 14.75 -3.60
CA ALA A 149 5.40 15.09 -3.13
C ALA A 149 4.31 14.57 -4.09
N VAL A 150 4.53 14.69 -5.41
CA VAL A 150 3.63 14.11 -6.42
C VAL A 150 3.59 12.58 -6.32
N SER A 151 4.74 11.94 -6.15
CA SER A 151 4.82 10.49 -6.00
C SER A 151 4.07 9.99 -4.76
N LEU A 152 4.20 10.69 -3.63
CA LEU A 152 3.44 10.38 -2.40
C LEU A 152 1.93 10.52 -2.61
N LYS A 153 1.50 11.53 -3.38
CA LYS A 153 0.08 11.69 -3.74
C LYS A 153 -0.43 10.51 -4.57
N ASN A 154 0.34 10.05 -5.55
CA ASN A 154 -0.02 8.88 -6.35
C ASN A 154 -0.10 7.60 -5.49
N VAL A 155 0.79 7.46 -4.51
CA VAL A 155 0.72 6.36 -3.54
C VAL A 155 -0.57 6.41 -2.72
N LEU A 156 -0.95 7.60 -2.22
CA LEU A 156 -2.21 7.82 -1.51
C LEU A 156 -3.43 7.43 -2.36
N ASP A 157 -3.44 7.80 -3.64
CA ASP A 157 -4.53 7.44 -4.54
C ASP A 157 -4.57 5.93 -4.84
N GLY A 158 -3.41 5.28 -4.99
CA GLY A 158 -3.34 3.81 -5.13
C GLY A 158 -3.78 3.08 -3.86
N ILE A 159 -3.53 3.63 -2.68
CA ILE A 159 -4.00 3.04 -1.41
C ILE A 159 -5.53 3.07 -1.32
N LYS A 160 -6.19 4.13 -1.81
CA LYS A 160 -7.67 4.18 -1.86
C LYS A 160 -8.25 3.09 -2.75
N GLU A 161 -7.57 2.75 -3.85
CA GLU A 161 -7.98 1.63 -4.70
C GLU A 161 -7.88 0.29 -3.95
N VAL A 162 -6.79 0.10 -3.19
CA VAL A 162 -6.61 -1.08 -2.34
C VAL A 162 -7.70 -1.16 -1.26
N GLU A 163 -8.07 -0.03 -0.65
CA GLU A 163 -9.17 0.05 0.33
C GLU A 163 -10.49 -0.43 -0.28
N MET A 164 -10.85 0.06 -1.47
CA MET A 164 -12.06 -0.38 -2.19
C MET A 164 -12.04 -1.88 -2.50
N ILE A 165 -10.88 -2.44 -2.88
CA ILE A 165 -10.74 -3.88 -3.14
C ILE A 165 -10.96 -4.68 -1.85
N ILE A 166 -10.42 -4.22 -0.72
CA ILE A 166 -10.60 -4.89 0.57
C ILE A 166 -12.08 -4.88 0.99
N GLU A 167 -12.79 -3.78 0.79
CA GLU A 167 -14.23 -3.69 1.03
C GLU A 167 -15.01 -4.67 0.15
N GLN A 168 -14.67 -4.77 -1.14
CA GLN A 168 -15.28 -5.73 -2.06
C GLN A 168 -15.03 -7.18 -1.63
N ILE A 169 -13.82 -7.53 -1.21
CA ILE A 169 -13.51 -8.88 -0.70
C ILE A 169 -14.28 -9.16 0.59
N SER A 170 -14.40 -8.19 1.48
CA SER A 170 -15.17 -8.34 2.72
C SER A 170 -16.65 -8.59 2.42
N SER A 171 -17.24 -7.83 1.49
CA SER A 171 -18.63 -8.04 1.07
C SER A 171 -18.82 -9.40 0.40
N ALA A 172 -17.93 -9.79 -0.51
CA ALA A 172 -17.99 -11.08 -1.18
C ALA A 172 -17.84 -12.25 -0.19
N SER A 173 -17.01 -12.09 0.85
CA SER A 173 -16.83 -13.10 1.90
C SER A 173 -18.11 -13.26 2.75
N ASP A 174 -18.83 -12.17 3.02
CA ASP A 174 -20.12 -12.22 3.73
C ASP A 174 -21.20 -12.93 2.89
N ASP A 175 -21.26 -12.63 1.58
CA ASP A 175 -22.16 -13.33 0.66
C ASP A 175 -21.82 -14.82 0.53
N GLN A 176 -20.53 -15.16 0.50
CA GLN A 176 -20.06 -16.54 0.53
C GLN A 176 -20.48 -17.24 1.82
N ALA A 177 -20.35 -16.60 2.99
CA ALA A 177 -20.77 -17.18 4.27
C ALA A 177 -22.25 -17.56 4.26
N ARG A 178 -23.12 -16.65 3.77
CA ARG A 178 -24.56 -16.92 3.64
C ARG A 178 -24.86 -18.06 2.66
N SER A 179 -24.14 -18.11 1.54
CA SER A 179 -24.29 -19.16 0.53
C SER A 179 -23.88 -20.53 1.08
N VAL A 180 -22.79 -20.58 1.84
CA VAL A 180 -22.28 -21.79 2.48
C VAL A 180 -23.24 -22.30 3.54
N GLU A 181 -23.82 -21.41 4.35
CA GLU A 181 -24.88 -21.78 5.31
C GLU A 181 -26.10 -22.42 4.61
N GLN A 182 -26.53 -21.87 3.48
CA GLN A 182 -27.64 -22.44 2.70
C GLN A 182 -27.29 -23.83 2.11
N VAL A 183 -26.05 -24.01 1.64
CA VAL A 183 -25.58 -25.31 1.14
C VAL A 183 -25.50 -26.32 2.28
N HIS A 184 -24.99 -25.91 3.45
CA HIS A 184 -24.93 -26.75 4.64
C HIS A 184 -26.33 -27.27 5.03
N GLN A 185 -27.34 -26.39 5.09
CA GLN A 185 -28.73 -26.78 5.34
C GLN A 185 -29.27 -27.76 4.28
N SER A 186 -28.93 -27.55 3.01
CA SER A 186 -29.33 -28.45 1.92
C SER A 186 -28.70 -29.84 2.05
N ILE A 187 -27.43 -29.92 2.49
CA ILE A 187 -26.75 -31.19 2.76
C ILE A 187 -27.41 -31.92 3.93
N THR A 188 -27.78 -31.21 5.02
CA THR A 188 -28.52 -31.81 6.13
C THR A 188 -29.83 -32.42 5.65
N GLN A 189 -30.59 -31.71 4.81
CA GLN A 189 -31.84 -32.22 4.25
C GLN A 189 -31.65 -33.43 3.34
N ILE A 190 -30.57 -33.48 2.55
CA ILE A 190 -30.20 -34.65 1.75
C ILE A 190 -29.89 -35.83 2.67
N SER A 191 -29.12 -35.61 3.74
CA SER A 191 -28.78 -36.65 4.72
C SER A 191 -30.02 -37.26 5.36
N ASP A 192 -31.01 -36.43 5.72
CA ASP A 192 -32.29 -36.90 6.27
C ASP A 192 -33.05 -37.80 5.28
N VAL A 193 -33.11 -37.41 4.01
CA VAL A 193 -33.76 -38.20 2.95
C VAL A 193 -33.02 -39.52 2.70
N VAL A 194 -31.68 -39.50 2.74
CA VAL A 194 -30.86 -40.71 2.57
C VAL A 194 -31.08 -41.69 3.73
N GLN A 195 -31.14 -41.21 4.97
CA GLN A 195 -31.48 -42.05 6.14
C GLN A 195 -32.87 -42.66 6.00
N LEU A 196 -33.87 -41.86 5.58
CA LEU A 196 -35.21 -42.35 5.34
C LEU A 196 -35.24 -43.44 4.26
N ASN A 197 -34.55 -43.22 3.13
CA ASN A 197 -34.44 -44.21 2.06
C ASN A 197 -33.78 -45.51 2.53
N SER A 198 -32.77 -45.42 3.40
CA SER A 198 -32.13 -46.59 3.99
C SER A 198 -33.11 -47.37 4.87
N ALA A 199 -33.83 -46.69 5.76
CA ALA A 199 -34.84 -47.31 6.63
C ALA A 199 -35.96 -47.97 5.81
N THR A 200 -36.49 -47.28 4.80
CA THR A 200 -37.51 -47.83 3.90
C THR A 200 -37.00 -49.02 3.08
N ALA A 201 -35.72 -49.02 2.68
CA ALA A 201 -35.12 -50.14 1.96
C ALA A 201 -34.98 -51.39 2.86
N GLU A 202 -34.61 -51.21 4.13
CA GLU A 202 -34.58 -52.30 5.11
C GLU A 202 -35.98 -52.86 5.39
N GLU A 203 -36.96 -51.98 5.60
CA GLU A 203 -38.35 -52.38 5.83
C GLU A 203 -38.94 -53.12 4.61
N SER A 204 -38.63 -52.65 3.40
CA SER A 204 -39.03 -53.30 2.14
C SER A 204 -38.36 -54.66 1.95
N ALA A 205 -37.10 -54.82 2.36
CA ALA A 205 -36.39 -56.09 2.33
C ALA A 205 -37.04 -57.09 3.29
N ALA A 206 -37.33 -56.67 4.53
CA ALA A 206 -38.02 -57.49 5.52
C ALA A 206 -39.42 -57.93 5.04
N ALA A 207 -40.21 -57.00 4.47
CA ALA A 207 -41.51 -57.32 3.89
C ALA A 207 -41.40 -58.30 2.71
N SER A 208 -40.36 -58.18 1.87
CA SER A 208 -40.12 -59.10 0.75
C SER A 208 -39.72 -60.50 1.24
N GLU A 209 -38.93 -60.60 2.30
CA GLU A 209 -38.60 -61.88 2.94
C GLU A 209 -39.85 -62.54 3.55
N GLU A 210 -40.70 -61.77 4.23
CA GLU A 210 -41.96 -62.26 4.78
C GLU A 210 -42.90 -62.76 3.67
N LEU A 211 -43.07 -61.99 2.60
CA LEU A 211 -43.88 -62.39 1.43
C LEU A 211 -43.33 -63.66 0.76
N SER A 212 -42.00 -63.78 0.64
CA SER A 212 -41.34 -64.98 0.12
C SER A 212 -41.61 -66.20 1.00
N ALA A 213 -41.52 -66.05 2.33
CA ALA A 213 -41.83 -67.10 3.28
C ALA A 213 -43.30 -67.53 3.20
N GLN A 214 -44.23 -66.57 3.12
CA GLN A 214 -45.66 -66.88 2.94
C GLN A 214 -45.95 -67.58 1.61
N ALA A 215 -45.30 -67.17 0.51
CA ALA A 215 -45.45 -67.82 -0.79
C ALA A 215 -44.94 -69.28 -0.77
N LEU A 216 -43.82 -69.55 -0.09
CA LEU A 216 -43.31 -70.91 0.12
C LEU A 216 -44.29 -71.76 0.94
N LEU A 217 -44.84 -71.20 2.02
CA LEU A 217 -45.84 -71.87 2.85
C LEU A 217 -47.09 -72.23 2.02
N LEU A 218 -47.59 -71.29 1.21
CA LEU A 218 -48.74 -71.52 0.33
C LEU A 218 -48.47 -72.64 -0.68
N LYS A 219 -47.27 -72.66 -1.27
CA LYS A 219 -46.84 -73.71 -2.20
C LYS A 219 -46.81 -75.09 -1.54
N GLU A 220 -46.33 -75.18 -0.30
CA GLU A 220 -46.32 -76.42 0.48
C GLU A 220 -47.74 -76.92 0.79
N LEU A 221 -48.62 -76.00 1.23
CA LEU A 221 -50.04 -76.27 1.45
C LEU A 221 -50.72 -76.81 0.17
N ILE A 222 -50.50 -76.18 -0.98
CA ILE A 222 -51.06 -76.65 -2.26
C ILE A 222 -50.47 -78.01 -2.67
N GLY A 223 -49.18 -78.25 -2.43
CA GLY A 223 -48.52 -79.52 -2.74
C GLY A 223 -49.03 -80.72 -1.93
N SER A 224 -49.67 -80.48 -0.78
CA SER A 224 -50.30 -81.53 0.02
C SER A 224 -51.57 -82.12 -0.62
N PHE A 225 -52.18 -81.43 -1.58
CA PHE A 225 -53.37 -81.92 -2.28
C PHE A 225 -53.00 -82.95 -3.35
N ARG A 226 -53.42 -84.20 -3.17
CA ARG A 226 -53.32 -85.23 -4.22
C ARG A 226 -54.44 -85.04 -5.24
N LEU A 227 -54.06 -84.66 -6.45
CA LEU A 227 -54.97 -84.63 -7.59
C LEU A 227 -55.27 -86.07 -8.05
N ARG A 228 -56.53 -86.35 -8.35
CA ARG A 228 -56.97 -87.63 -8.91
C ARG A 228 -56.35 -87.72 -10.30
N ASN A 229 -55.51 -88.73 -10.56
CA ASN A 229 -55.05 -88.99 -11.93
C ASN A 229 -56.28 -89.29 -12.77
N GLU A 230 -56.55 -88.44 -13.76
CA GLU A 230 -57.53 -88.75 -14.80
C GLU A 230 -56.96 -89.83 -15.73
N PRO A 231 -57.84 -90.72 -16.24
CA PRO A 231 -57.48 -91.99 -16.87
C PRO A 231 -56.70 -91.87 -18.18
#